data_AF-A0A8H5FNP7-F1
#
_entry.id   AF-A0A8H5FNP7-F1
#
_cell.length_a   1.000
_cell.length_b   1.000
_cell.length_c   1.000
_cell.angle_alpha   90.00
_cell.angle_beta   90.00
_cell.angle_gamma   90.00
#
_symmetry.space_group_name_H-M   'P 1'
#
loop_
_entity.id
_entity.type
_entity.pdbx_description
1 polymer ?
#
loop_
_entity_poly.entity_id
_entity_poly.type
_entity_poly.pdbx_seq_one_letter_code
_entity_poly.pdbx_strand_id
1 'polypeptide(L)'
;MDICPVPTYVEPLLVLARNLPHLTQITFPAFEGISEILDQLSGSTQLKTLAFHYYRGRVAVEQTGTRLRGNVFTHLVDLSCLVSNYTSIRPFVSNHCLTNLRILNLESHSNLGPNLTDLVLECPATDDLGSDIEEFPSRDELVTFDNFRTILACPKITSFMLSHPHPVKLSNSDIDEIALAWAQLQYIDLPSGPPRAACFGLLMDTKASAAMSDPSSLIPSFPNEMPNANLEEVEVGHSVIKVVDCTYDLALLLKPPLSILM
;
A
#
# COMPACT_ATOMS: atom_id res chain seq x y z
N MET A 1 -15.21 -16.58 6.89
CA MET A 1 -14.90 -17.92 7.47
C MET A 1 -13.51 -18.17 6.98
N ASP A 2 -12.55 -17.98 7.87
CA ASP A 2 -11.22 -17.59 7.46
C ASP A 2 -10.30 -18.80 7.59
N ILE A 3 -9.70 -19.19 6.48
CA ILE A 3 -8.94 -20.43 6.36
C ILE A 3 -7.46 -20.07 6.51
N CYS A 4 -6.98 -19.99 7.75
CA CYS A 4 -5.53 -20.00 7.99
C CYS A 4 -5.01 -21.40 7.69
N PRO A 5 -3.90 -21.55 6.94
CA PRO A 5 -3.30 -22.86 6.75
C PRO A 5 -2.87 -23.42 8.11
N VAL A 6 -3.26 -24.67 8.37
CA VAL A 6 -2.84 -25.39 9.58
C VAL A 6 -1.31 -25.56 9.53
N PRO A 7 -0.58 -25.43 10.66
CA PRO A 7 0.88 -25.62 10.69
C PRO A 7 1.39 -26.92 10.04
N THR A 8 0.53 -27.93 9.92
CA THR A 8 0.81 -29.18 9.20
C THR A 8 1.13 -29.01 7.70
N TYR A 9 0.91 -27.83 7.11
CA TYR A 9 1.20 -27.57 5.70
C TYR A 9 2.63 -27.12 5.40
N VAL A 10 3.51 -26.89 6.40
CA VAL A 10 4.92 -26.50 6.13
C VAL A 10 5.62 -27.52 5.23
N GLU A 11 5.56 -28.81 5.58
CA GLU A 11 6.26 -29.88 4.85
C GLU A 11 5.82 -30.00 3.38
N PRO A 12 4.50 -30.08 3.07
CA PRO A 12 4.03 -30.01 1.69
C PRO A 12 4.53 -28.78 0.92
N LEU A 13 4.56 -27.60 1.56
CA LEU A 13 5.03 -26.37 0.92
C LEU A 13 6.55 -26.37 0.70
N LEU A 14 7.34 -26.98 1.59
CA LEU A 14 8.77 -27.19 1.38
C LEU A 14 9.03 -28.15 0.22
N VAL A 15 8.28 -29.25 0.13
CA VAL A 15 8.34 -30.18 -1.01
C VAL A 15 7.99 -29.44 -2.30
N LEU A 16 6.94 -28.62 -2.29
CA LEU A 16 6.56 -27.82 -3.44
C LEU A 16 7.67 -26.84 -3.85
N ALA A 17 8.22 -26.06 -2.91
CA ALA A 17 9.30 -25.11 -3.15
C ALA A 17 10.54 -25.78 -3.77
N ARG A 18 10.91 -26.99 -3.31
CA ARG A 18 12.04 -27.76 -3.84
C ARG A 18 11.81 -28.26 -5.28
N ASN A 19 10.57 -28.54 -5.64
CA ASN A 19 10.21 -29.11 -6.95
C ASN A 19 9.81 -28.06 -8.00
N LEU A 20 9.88 -26.77 -7.67
CA LEU A 20 9.55 -25.67 -8.59
C LEU A 20 10.78 -24.78 -8.86
N PRO A 21 11.82 -25.28 -9.56
CA PRO A 21 13.05 -24.51 -9.83
C PRO A 21 12.85 -23.29 -10.74
N HIS A 22 11.72 -23.23 -11.45
CA HIS A 22 11.35 -22.12 -12.34
C HIS A 22 10.28 -21.22 -11.72
N LEU A 23 10.04 -21.31 -10.42
CA LEU A 23 9.06 -20.47 -9.74
C LEU A 23 9.48 -19.00 -9.82
N THR A 24 8.67 -18.19 -10.49
CA THR A 24 8.91 -16.76 -10.67
C THR A 24 8.13 -15.87 -9.70
N GLN A 25 7.01 -16.38 -9.18
CA GLN A 25 6.11 -15.64 -8.31
C GLN A 25 5.56 -16.57 -7.24
N ILE A 26 5.51 -16.07 -6.01
CA ILE A 26 4.81 -16.74 -4.93
C ILE A 26 4.08 -15.72 -4.06
N THR A 27 2.86 -16.08 -3.67
CA THR A 27 2.07 -15.32 -2.70
C THR A 27 1.74 -16.23 -1.55
N PHE A 28 2.17 -15.85 -0.35
CA PHE A 28 1.91 -16.63 0.85
C PHE A 28 0.71 -16.10 1.61
N PRO A 29 -0.23 -16.95 2.08
CA PRO A 29 -1.17 -16.53 3.11
C PRO A 29 -0.42 -16.25 4.43
N ALA A 30 -1.06 -15.53 5.36
CA ALA A 30 -0.56 -15.41 6.72
C ALA A 30 -0.41 -16.80 7.35
N PHE A 31 0.84 -17.18 7.66
CA PHE A 31 1.17 -18.55 8.01
C PHE A 31 2.43 -18.63 8.89
N GLU A 32 2.31 -19.27 10.05
CA GLU A 32 3.46 -19.57 10.91
C GLU A 32 4.40 -20.59 10.25
N GLY A 33 5.72 -20.40 10.35
CA GLY A 33 6.71 -21.32 9.76
C GLY A 33 7.14 -20.96 8.33
N ILE A 34 6.66 -19.84 7.78
CA ILE A 34 7.05 -19.34 6.47
C ILE A 34 8.56 -19.09 6.32
N SER A 35 9.30 -18.90 7.42
CA SER A 35 10.76 -18.70 7.40
C SER A 35 11.49 -19.89 6.79
N GLU A 36 11.03 -21.12 7.04
CA GLU A 36 11.67 -22.33 6.52
C GLU A 36 11.47 -22.44 5.01
N ILE A 37 10.29 -22.04 4.52
CA ILE A 37 9.99 -22.02 3.09
C ILE A 37 10.78 -20.90 2.39
N LEU A 38 10.86 -19.72 3.01
CA LEU A 38 11.65 -18.61 2.49
C LEU A 38 13.14 -18.97 2.42
N ASP A 39 13.68 -19.66 3.43
CA ASP A 39 15.07 -20.13 3.41
C ASP A 39 15.32 -21.08 2.22
N GLN A 40 14.37 -21.98 1.95
CA GLN A 40 14.45 -22.87 0.79
C GLN A 40 14.36 -22.13 -0.56
N LEU A 41 13.58 -21.05 -0.64
CA LEU A 41 13.39 -20.23 -1.84
C LEU A 41 14.48 -19.16 -2.03
N SER A 42 15.23 -18.87 -0.98
CA SER A 42 16.18 -17.76 -0.87
C SER A 42 17.25 -17.75 -1.97
N GLY A 43 17.66 -18.95 -2.42
CA GLY A 43 18.63 -19.17 -3.49
C GLY A 43 18.05 -19.22 -4.89
N SER A 44 16.73 -19.02 -5.06
CA SER A 44 16.10 -19.01 -6.39
C SER A 44 16.55 -17.79 -7.19
N THR A 45 17.10 -18.04 -8.38
CA THR A 45 17.45 -16.98 -9.35
C THR A 45 16.28 -16.59 -10.24
N GLN A 46 15.19 -17.35 -10.20
CA GLN A 46 14.01 -17.13 -11.03
C GLN A 46 12.91 -16.36 -10.30
N LEU A 47 12.93 -16.35 -8.96
CA LEU A 47 11.91 -15.71 -8.14
C LEU A 47 12.03 -14.19 -8.24
N LYS A 48 10.99 -13.56 -8.82
CA LYS A 48 10.88 -12.11 -9.07
C LYS A 48 9.83 -11.46 -8.19
N THR A 49 8.78 -12.18 -7.83
CA THR A 49 7.67 -11.64 -7.04
C THR A 49 7.48 -12.44 -5.77
N LEU A 50 7.48 -11.74 -4.64
CA LEU A 50 7.21 -12.30 -3.32
C LEU A 50 6.13 -11.44 -2.67
N ALA A 51 4.96 -12.03 -2.47
CA ALA A 51 3.84 -11.35 -1.84
C ALA A 51 3.37 -12.10 -0.59
N PHE A 52 2.86 -11.35 0.38
CA PHE A 52 2.23 -11.90 1.58
C PHE A 52 0.81 -11.37 1.65
N HIS A 53 -0.16 -12.28 1.63
CA HIS A 53 -1.57 -11.95 1.73
C HIS A 53 -1.90 -11.44 3.13
N TYR A 54 -2.63 -10.34 3.15
CA TYR A 54 -3.22 -9.79 4.34
C TYR A 54 -4.16 -10.78 5.02
N TYR A 55 -3.94 -10.99 6.31
CA TYR A 55 -4.95 -11.53 7.19
C TYR A 55 -4.75 -10.94 8.58
N ARG A 56 -5.84 -10.79 9.34
CA ARG A 56 -5.88 -10.18 10.70
C ARG A 56 -4.98 -10.86 11.76
N GLY A 57 -4.11 -11.79 11.38
CA GLY A 57 -3.10 -12.44 12.22
C GLY A 57 -1.69 -11.91 11.93
N ARG A 58 -0.97 -11.54 12.99
CA ARG A 58 0.38 -10.96 12.99
C ARG A 58 1.48 -11.94 12.55
N VAL A 59 1.49 -12.38 11.30
CA VAL A 59 2.70 -13.02 10.75
C VAL A 59 3.37 -12.05 9.80
N ALA A 60 4.13 -11.13 10.38
CA ALA A 60 4.88 -10.13 9.64
C ALA A 60 6.19 -10.72 9.11
N VAL A 61 6.60 -10.28 7.92
CA VAL A 61 7.91 -10.58 7.28
C VAL A 61 9.09 -10.33 8.23
N GLU A 62 8.89 -9.47 9.22
CA GLU A 62 9.80 -9.15 10.31
C GLU A 62 10.37 -10.37 11.04
N GLN A 63 9.51 -11.37 11.31
CA GLN A 63 9.93 -12.56 12.05
C GLN A 63 10.79 -13.49 11.19
N THR A 64 10.66 -13.41 9.87
CA THR A 64 11.33 -14.31 8.94
C THR A 64 12.61 -13.73 8.37
N GLY A 65 12.64 -12.42 8.11
CA GLY A 65 13.80 -11.75 7.54
C GLY A 65 15.06 -11.82 8.40
N THR A 66 14.93 -11.85 9.72
CA THR A 66 16.10 -11.95 10.63
C THR A 66 16.79 -13.32 10.62
N ARG A 67 16.12 -14.36 10.12
CA ARG A 67 16.66 -15.72 10.08
C ARG A 67 17.41 -16.03 8.78
N LEU A 68 17.06 -15.35 7.70
CA LEU A 68 17.71 -15.53 6.40
C LEU A 68 19.13 -14.97 6.46
N ARG A 69 20.10 -15.76 5.98
CA ARG A 69 21.52 -15.37 5.99
C ARG A 69 22.03 -15.14 4.58
N GLY A 70 22.82 -14.07 4.41
CA GLY A 70 23.46 -13.74 3.14
C GLY A 70 22.58 -12.96 2.17
N ASN A 71 23.07 -12.83 0.94
CA ASN A 71 22.41 -12.13 -0.15
C ASN A 71 21.36 -13.07 -0.77
N VAL A 72 20.18 -13.07 -0.17
CA VAL A 72 19.04 -13.85 -0.67
C VAL A 72 18.11 -12.97 -1.50
N PHE A 73 17.33 -13.57 -2.40
CA PHE A 73 16.36 -12.85 -3.22
C PHE A 73 16.96 -11.69 -4.04
N THR A 74 18.22 -11.80 -4.48
CA THR A 74 18.90 -10.74 -5.25
C THR A 74 18.23 -10.43 -6.60
N HIS A 75 17.33 -11.30 -7.07
CA HIS A 75 16.57 -11.13 -8.32
C HIS A 75 15.12 -10.68 -8.08
N LEU A 76 14.76 -10.39 -6.83
CA LEU A 76 13.43 -9.92 -6.49
C LEU A 76 13.20 -8.54 -7.09
N VAL A 77 12.08 -8.41 -7.78
CA VAL A 77 11.62 -7.21 -8.47
C VAL A 77 10.39 -6.63 -7.78
N ASP A 78 9.56 -7.48 -7.19
CA ASP A 78 8.29 -7.12 -6.59
C ASP A 78 8.17 -7.75 -5.19
N LEU A 79 7.99 -6.88 -4.19
CA LEU A 79 7.76 -7.24 -2.81
C LEU A 79 6.47 -6.58 -2.33
N SER A 80 5.50 -7.41 -1.94
CA SER A 80 4.27 -6.95 -1.29
C SER A 80 4.14 -7.60 0.07
N CYS A 81 4.02 -6.83 1.15
CA CYS A 81 3.94 -7.41 2.48
C CYS A 81 3.29 -6.51 3.53
N LEU A 82 2.73 -7.17 4.55
CA LEU A 82 2.25 -6.54 5.76
C LEU A 82 3.40 -6.36 6.76
N VAL A 83 3.53 -5.14 7.25
CA VAL A 83 4.49 -4.74 8.28
C VAL A 83 3.74 -4.17 9.49
N SER A 84 4.18 -4.51 10.70
CA SER A 84 3.65 -3.87 11.90
C SER A 84 4.04 -2.40 11.98
N ASN A 85 5.22 -2.07 11.42
CA ASN A 85 5.69 -0.72 11.18
C ASN A 85 6.80 -0.73 10.11
N TYR A 86 7.16 0.41 9.53
CA TYR A 86 8.19 0.42 8.49
C TYR A 86 9.62 0.10 8.99
N THR A 87 9.92 0.26 10.28
CA THR A 87 11.28 -0.03 10.80
C THR A 87 11.56 -1.53 10.87
N SER A 88 10.53 -2.34 10.99
CA SER A 88 10.66 -3.77 11.23
C SER A 88 10.97 -4.57 9.97
N ILE A 89 10.63 -4.05 8.79
CA ILE A 89 11.03 -4.62 7.51
C ILE A 89 12.42 -4.17 7.06
N ARG A 90 12.94 -3.08 7.64
CA ARG A 90 14.26 -2.56 7.31
C ARG A 90 15.36 -3.63 7.38
N PRO A 91 15.48 -4.47 8.45
CA PRO A 91 16.47 -5.54 8.46
C PRO A 91 16.37 -6.50 7.27
N PHE A 92 15.16 -6.79 6.77
CA PHE A 92 14.99 -7.63 5.58
C PHE A 92 15.52 -6.95 4.33
N VAL A 93 15.19 -5.67 4.12
CA VAL A 93 15.67 -4.90 2.96
C VAL A 93 17.18 -4.67 3.02
N SER A 94 17.70 -4.17 4.16
CA SER A 94 19.13 -3.85 4.30
C SER A 94 20.03 -5.08 4.25
N ASN A 95 19.64 -6.19 4.86
CA ASN A 95 20.50 -7.38 4.94
C ASN A 95 20.61 -8.15 3.63
N HIS A 96 19.66 -7.97 2.71
CA HIS A 96 19.56 -8.76 1.49
C HIS A 96 19.90 -7.99 0.22
N CYS A 97 20.20 -6.69 0.33
CA CYS A 97 20.62 -5.85 -0.79
C CYS A 97 19.67 -6.02 -1.99
N LEU A 98 18.39 -5.71 -1.80
CA LEU A 98 17.34 -5.86 -2.82
C LEU A 98 17.47 -4.80 -3.94
N THR A 99 18.64 -4.75 -4.59
CA THR A 99 19.01 -3.71 -5.56
C THR A 99 18.18 -3.72 -6.84
N ASN A 100 17.46 -4.82 -7.09
CA ASN A 100 16.58 -4.98 -8.26
C ASN A 100 15.10 -4.74 -7.92
N LEU A 101 14.78 -4.37 -6.68
CA LEU A 101 13.42 -4.16 -6.25
C LEU A 101 12.84 -2.91 -6.91
N ARG A 102 11.83 -3.12 -7.76
CA ARG A 102 11.15 -2.09 -8.54
C ARG A 102 9.78 -1.75 -7.95
N ILE A 103 9.06 -2.77 -7.50
CA ILE A 103 7.73 -2.65 -6.90
C ILE A 103 7.86 -2.95 -5.41
N LEU A 104 7.48 -2.00 -4.57
CA LEU A 104 7.43 -2.15 -3.12
C LEU A 104 6.03 -1.76 -2.65
N ASN A 105 5.23 -2.75 -2.24
CA ASN A 105 3.91 -2.53 -1.67
C ASN A 105 3.89 -2.89 -0.18
N LEU A 106 3.71 -1.90 0.68
CA LEU A 106 3.76 -2.06 2.12
C LEU A 106 2.40 -1.79 2.74
N GLU A 107 1.83 -2.82 3.33
CA GLU A 107 0.64 -2.68 4.15
C GLU A 107 1.09 -2.46 5.60
N SER A 108 0.57 -1.45 6.28
CA SER A 108 1.00 -1.08 7.63
C SER A 108 -0.18 -0.74 8.53
N HIS A 109 -0.09 -1.13 9.80
CA HIS A 109 -1.00 -0.60 10.82
C HIS A 109 -0.48 0.73 11.38
N SER A 110 0.82 0.98 11.37
CA SER A 110 1.36 2.27 11.84
C SER A 110 1.21 3.38 10.80
N ASN A 111 1.07 4.62 11.29
CA ASN A 111 1.07 5.84 10.47
C ASN A 111 2.34 5.98 9.61
N LEU A 112 2.22 6.77 8.52
CA LEU A 112 3.35 7.23 7.70
C LEU A 112 4.32 8.07 8.56
N GLY A 113 5.36 7.42 9.06
CA GLY A 113 6.47 8.07 9.76
C GLY A 113 7.72 8.22 8.88
N PRO A 114 8.76 8.89 9.40
CA PRO A 114 10.06 9.06 8.73
C PRO A 114 10.75 7.72 8.34
N ASN A 115 10.22 6.61 8.85
CA ASN A 115 10.73 5.26 8.63
C ASN A 115 10.48 4.73 7.21
N LEU A 116 9.41 5.16 6.53
CA LEU A 116 9.16 4.74 5.15
C LEU A 116 10.25 5.29 4.22
N THR A 117 10.67 6.53 4.46
CA THR A 117 11.73 7.20 3.70
C THR A 117 13.04 6.44 3.74
N ASP A 118 13.52 6.15 4.94
CA ASP A 118 14.76 5.41 5.14
C ASP A 118 14.74 4.08 4.38
N LEU A 119 13.58 3.40 4.39
CA LEU A 119 13.39 2.14 3.70
C LEU A 119 13.44 2.28 2.17
N VAL A 120 12.78 3.29 1.60
CA VAL A 120 12.79 3.50 0.14
C VAL A 120 14.17 3.93 -0.35
N LEU A 121 14.92 4.71 0.44
CA LEU A 121 16.30 5.08 0.11
C LEU A 121 17.26 3.87 0.05
N GLU A 122 16.92 2.77 0.74
CA GLU A 122 17.66 1.50 0.65
C GLU A 122 17.32 0.70 -0.63
N CYS A 123 16.28 1.10 -1.37
CA CYS A 123 15.82 0.47 -2.62
C CYS A 123 15.93 1.44 -3.82
N PRO A 124 17.15 1.76 -4.31
CA PRO A 124 17.37 2.80 -5.33
C PRO A 124 16.85 2.47 -6.74
N ALA A 125 16.32 1.26 -6.95
CA ALA A 125 15.71 0.82 -8.19
C ALA A 125 14.17 0.90 -8.18
N THR A 126 13.56 1.25 -7.04
CA THR A 126 12.11 1.30 -6.90
C THR A 126 11.52 2.40 -7.78
N ASP A 127 10.59 2.01 -8.63
CA ASP A 127 9.84 2.88 -9.53
C ASP A 127 8.32 2.76 -9.36
N ASP A 128 7.85 1.78 -8.59
CA ASP A 128 6.46 1.64 -8.17
C ASP A 128 6.41 1.46 -6.66
N LEU A 129 5.77 2.40 -5.97
CA LEU A 129 5.69 2.42 -4.51
C LEU A 129 4.23 2.46 -4.07
N GLY A 130 3.81 1.40 -3.41
CA GLY A 130 2.50 1.27 -2.78
C GLY A 130 2.62 1.30 -1.25
N SER A 131 1.72 2.03 -0.60
CA SER A 131 1.53 1.91 0.84
C SER A 131 0.03 1.87 1.15
N ASP A 132 -0.41 0.85 1.88
CA ASP A 132 -1.78 0.74 2.38
C ASP A 132 -1.78 0.80 3.91
N ILE A 133 -2.59 1.68 4.48
CA ILE A 133 -2.67 1.88 5.94
C ILE A 133 -4.10 1.64 6.38
N GLU A 134 -4.28 0.62 7.20
CA GLU A 134 -5.62 0.22 7.63
C GLU A 134 -6.04 0.72 9.00
N GLU A 135 -5.08 1.04 9.88
CA GLU A 135 -5.44 1.43 11.25
C GLU A 135 -6.14 2.79 11.23
N PHE A 136 -7.22 2.91 12.00
CA PHE A 136 -7.91 4.19 12.18
C PHE A 136 -7.02 5.09 13.02
N PRO A 137 -6.41 6.14 12.43
CA PRO A 137 -5.67 7.12 13.21
C PRO A 137 -6.53 7.68 14.32
N SER A 138 -5.88 8.24 15.33
CA SER A 138 -6.57 9.14 16.25
C SER A 138 -7.28 10.23 15.44
N ARG A 139 -8.51 10.62 15.83
CA ARG A 139 -9.38 11.52 15.04
C ARG A 139 -8.72 12.83 14.59
N ASP A 140 -7.65 13.23 15.27
CA ASP A 140 -6.96 14.49 15.09
C ASP A 140 -5.70 14.38 14.21
N GLU A 141 -5.35 13.17 13.76
CA GLU A 141 -4.14 12.94 12.96
C GLU A 141 -4.45 13.12 11.46
N LEU A 142 -4.03 14.25 10.93
CA LEU A 142 -4.09 14.54 9.50
C LEU A 142 -2.81 14.06 8.84
N VAL A 143 -2.95 13.33 7.73
CA VAL A 143 -1.81 13.04 6.85
C VAL A 143 -1.51 14.29 6.04
N THR A 144 -0.30 14.80 6.16
CA THR A 144 0.20 15.95 5.40
C THR A 144 1.23 15.50 4.39
N PHE A 145 1.51 16.35 3.41
CA PHE A 145 2.59 16.14 2.45
C PHE A 145 3.94 15.83 3.12
N ASP A 146 4.25 16.50 4.23
CA ASP A 146 5.51 16.31 4.96
C ASP A 146 5.73 14.86 5.44
N ASN A 147 4.66 14.06 5.62
CA ASN A 147 4.78 12.65 6.01
C ASN A 147 5.51 11.79 4.96
N PHE A 148 5.44 12.17 3.68
CA PHE A 148 6.06 11.43 2.58
C PHE A 148 6.90 12.30 1.63
N ARG A 149 7.05 13.59 1.91
CA ARG A 149 7.86 14.54 1.13
C ARG A 149 9.29 14.06 0.88
N THR A 150 9.87 13.33 1.81
CA THR A 150 11.23 12.81 1.66
C THR A 150 11.34 11.66 0.66
N ILE A 151 10.24 10.99 0.30
CA ILE A 151 10.17 9.99 -0.77
C ILE A 151 10.40 10.64 -2.15
N LEU A 152 10.21 11.97 -2.26
CA LEU A 152 10.56 12.73 -3.46
C LEU A 152 12.05 12.63 -3.84
N ALA A 153 12.91 12.20 -2.91
CA ALA A 153 14.31 11.91 -3.20
C ALA A 153 14.52 10.71 -4.14
N CYS A 154 13.45 9.98 -4.51
CA CYS A 154 13.48 8.84 -5.42
C CYS A 154 13.04 9.26 -6.83
N PRO A 155 13.97 9.66 -7.72
CA PRO A 155 13.62 10.29 -9.00
C PRO A 155 13.08 9.33 -10.06
N LYS A 156 13.07 8.02 -9.77
CA LYS A 156 12.63 6.97 -10.70
C LYS A 156 11.18 6.55 -10.51
N ILE A 157 10.48 7.11 -9.53
CA ILE A 157 9.08 6.77 -9.27
C ILE A 157 8.23 7.13 -10.50
N THR A 158 7.57 6.10 -11.03
CA THR A 158 6.62 6.15 -12.15
C THR A 158 5.19 5.87 -11.69
N SER A 159 5.03 5.16 -10.57
CA SER A 159 3.75 4.88 -9.93
C SER A 159 3.87 5.08 -8.43
N PHE A 160 2.95 5.85 -7.84
CA PHE A 160 2.86 6.05 -6.40
C PHE A 160 1.41 5.85 -5.95
N MET A 161 1.19 4.92 -5.05
CA MET A 161 -0.13 4.64 -4.47
C MET A 161 -0.06 4.76 -2.95
N LEU A 162 -0.88 5.62 -2.39
CA LEU A 162 -1.08 5.73 -0.96
C LEU A 162 -2.57 5.49 -0.65
N SER A 163 -2.86 4.36 -0.02
CA SER A 163 -4.16 4.07 0.57
C SER A 163 -4.10 4.39 2.07
N HIS A 164 -5.00 5.24 2.54
CA HIS A 164 -5.07 5.66 3.94
C HIS A 164 -6.52 6.02 4.32
N PRO A 165 -6.97 5.85 5.58
CA PRO A 165 -8.37 6.09 5.94
C PRO A 165 -8.75 7.58 6.03
N HIS A 166 -7.74 8.46 6.03
CA HIS A 166 -7.88 9.92 6.05
C HIS A 166 -7.32 10.53 4.76
N PRO A 167 -7.95 11.61 4.25
CA PRO A 167 -7.46 12.32 3.09
C PRO A 167 -6.09 12.94 3.37
N VAL A 168 -5.27 13.03 2.33
CA VAL A 168 -4.00 13.74 2.38
C VAL A 168 -4.24 15.22 2.15
N LYS A 169 -3.73 16.05 3.05
CA LYS A 169 -3.74 17.50 2.88
C LYS A 169 -2.59 17.92 1.95
N LEU A 170 -2.94 18.36 0.75
CA LEU A 170 -2.01 18.93 -0.24
C LEU A 170 -2.32 20.40 -0.54
N SER A 171 -1.27 21.19 -0.75
CA SER A 171 -1.32 22.53 -1.31
C SER A 171 -0.79 22.54 -2.76
N ASN A 172 -1.03 23.64 -3.49
CA ASN A 172 -0.53 23.77 -4.86
C ASN A 172 1.00 23.69 -4.92
N SER A 173 1.71 24.24 -3.93
CA SER A 173 3.18 24.14 -3.87
C SER A 173 3.65 22.70 -3.68
N ASP A 174 2.88 21.87 -2.98
CA ASP A 174 3.22 20.45 -2.79
C ASP A 174 3.07 19.69 -4.11
N ILE A 175 2.01 19.99 -4.89
CA ILE A 175 1.78 19.42 -6.22
C ILE A 175 2.93 19.81 -7.17
N ASP A 176 3.33 21.07 -7.17
CA ASP A 176 4.46 21.55 -7.98
C ASP A 176 5.76 20.82 -7.59
N GLU A 177 6.01 20.62 -6.30
CA GLU A 177 7.18 19.90 -5.81
C GLU A 177 7.16 18.42 -6.22
N ILE A 178 6.00 17.75 -6.14
CA ILE A 178 5.81 16.37 -6.62
C ILE A 178 6.11 16.29 -8.12
N ALA A 179 5.52 17.18 -8.92
CA ALA A 179 5.69 17.19 -10.37
C ALA A 179 7.15 17.43 -10.79
N LEU A 180 7.89 18.28 -10.06
CA LEU A 180 9.30 18.54 -10.29
C LEU A 180 10.18 17.35 -9.88
N ALA A 181 9.92 16.73 -8.73
CA ALA A 181 10.72 15.64 -8.21
C ALA A 181 10.50 14.33 -8.98
N TRP A 182 9.26 14.04 -9.38
CA TRP A 182 8.88 12.84 -10.11
C TRP A 182 8.45 13.18 -11.53
N ALA A 183 9.36 13.77 -12.31
CA ALA A 183 9.09 14.14 -13.69
C ALA A 183 8.66 12.96 -14.61
N GLN A 184 8.87 11.71 -14.17
CA GLN A 184 8.49 10.50 -14.89
C GLN A 184 7.21 9.83 -14.34
N LEU A 185 6.52 10.46 -13.37
CA LEU A 185 5.31 9.92 -12.77
C LEU A 185 4.21 9.76 -13.82
N GLN A 186 3.67 8.56 -13.92
CA GLN A 186 2.58 8.18 -14.82
C GLN A 186 1.28 7.93 -14.06
N TYR A 187 1.38 7.43 -12.83
CA TYR A 187 0.24 7.10 -12.00
C TYR A 187 0.46 7.63 -10.58
N ILE A 188 -0.54 8.33 -10.06
CA ILE A 188 -0.59 8.73 -8.66
C ILE A 188 -1.99 8.46 -8.11
N ASP A 189 -2.03 7.71 -7.03
CA ASP A 189 -3.25 7.43 -6.30
C ASP A 189 -3.05 7.86 -4.86
N LEU A 190 -3.86 8.82 -4.44
CA LEU A 190 -3.82 9.39 -3.12
C LEU A 190 -5.19 9.21 -2.48
N PRO A 191 -5.27 9.08 -1.15
CA PRO A 191 -6.54 8.94 -0.46
C PRO A 191 -7.38 10.19 -0.71
N SER A 192 -8.43 10.02 -1.51
CA SER A 192 -9.46 11.03 -1.78
C SER A 192 -10.71 10.63 -0.99
N GLY A 193 -11.29 11.58 -0.26
CA GLY A 193 -12.57 11.40 0.39
C GLY A 193 -12.67 11.97 1.81
N PRO A 194 -13.89 12.23 2.29
CA PRO A 194 -14.12 12.63 3.67
C PRO A 194 -13.61 11.53 4.61
N PRO A 195 -13.06 11.88 5.79
CA PRO A 195 -12.62 10.89 6.76
C PRO A 195 -13.70 9.82 6.97
N ARG A 196 -13.36 8.53 6.86
CA ARG A 196 -14.32 7.40 6.99
C ARG A 196 -15.22 7.49 8.23
N ALA A 197 -14.76 8.18 9.28
CA ALA A 197 -15.54 8.48 10.48
C ALA A 197 -16.89 9.20 10.21
N ALA A 198 -17.00 10.01 9.15
CA ALA A 198 -18.24 10.67 8.77
C ALA A 198 -19.32 9.69 8.27
N CYS A 199 -18.93 8.59 7.64
CA CYS A 199 -19.86 7.59 7.12
C CYS A 199 -20.42 6.67 8.21
N PHE A 200 -19.67 6.40 9.28
CA PHE A 200 -20.16 5.61 10.41
C PHE A 200 -21.04 6.42 11.38
N GLY A 201 -20.84 7.73 11.49
CA GLY A 201 -21.69 8.62 12.29
C GLY A 201 -23.10 8.77 11.72
N LEU A 202 -23.23 8.89 10.39
CA LEU A 202 -24.53 8.97 9.72
C LEU A 202 -25.33 7.66 9.76
N LEU A 203 -24.68 6.51 10.01
CA LEU A 203 -25.36 5.22 10.14
C LEU A 203 -25.90 4.96 11.56
N MET A 204 -25.43 5.69 12.57
CA MET A 204 -25.79 5.45 13.99
C MET A 204 -26.70 6.54 14.60
N ASP A 205 -26.99 7.62 13.87
CA ASP A 205 -27.92 8.68 14.29
C ASP A 205 -29.38 8.45 13.84
N THR A 206 -29.82 7.20 13.74
CA THR A 206 -31.25 6.84 13.78
C THR A 206 -31.71 6.55 15.20
N LYS A 207 -31.42 7.47 16.15
CA LYS A 207 -32.34 7.65 17.28
C LYS A 207 -33.54 8.45 16.81
N ALA A 208 -34.37 7.77 16.02
CA ALA A 208 -35.77 8.07 15.89
C ALA A 208 -36.40 7.97 17.28
N SER A 209 -36.58 9.14 17.89
CA SER A 209 -37.61 9.37 18.88
C SER A 209 -38.97 9.10 18.26
N ALA A 210 -39.55 7.92 18.49
CA ALA A 210 -40.97 7.73 18.78
C ALA A 210 -41.31 6.24 18.91
N ALA A 211 -42.34 5.98 19.70
CA ALA A 211 -42.83 4.68 20.10
C ALA A 211 -43.41 3.82 18.95
N MET A 212 -43.58 2.53 19.29
CA MET A 212 -44.56 1.56 18.77
C MET A 212 -44.16 0.62 17.60
N SER A 213 -44.09 -0.66 18.01
CA SER A 213 -44.56 -1.90 17.36
C SER A 213 -43.78 -2.54 16.19
N ASP A 214 -43.32 -3.76 16.50
CA ASP A 214 -42.99 -4.91 15.64
C ASP A 214 -41.53 -5.07 15.13
N PRO A 215 -40.71 -5.94 15.74
CA PRO A 215 -39.30 -6.13 15.38
C PRO A 215 -39.02 -7.18 14.29
N SER A 216 -39.99 -7.56 13.45
CA SER A 216 -39.85 -8.74 12.58
C SER A 216 -39.54 -8.49 11.09
N SER A 217 -39.32 -7.26 10.61
CA SER A 217 -39.30 -7.00 9.16
C SER A 217 -38.28 -5.97 8.62
N LEU A 218 -37.10 -5.81 9.22
CA LEU A 218 -36.07 -4.90 8.67
C LEU A 218 -34.76 -5.64 8.40
N ILE A 219 -34.64 -6.21 7.19
CA ILE A 219 -33.34 -6.51 6.57
C ILE A 219 -33.01 -5.31 5.66
N PRO A 220 -31.99 -4.49 5.96
CA PRO A 220 -31.58 -3.43 5.07
C PRO A 220 -30.97 -4.04 3.80
N SER A 221 -31.57 -3.74 2.65
CA SER A 221 -31.03 -4.04 1.33
C SER A 221 -29.88 -3.08 1.02
N PHE A 222 -28.66 -3.60 1.00
CA PHE A 222 -27.51 -2.86 0.48
C PHE A 222 -27.58 -2.79 -1.05
N PRO A 223 -27.29 -1.64 -1.69
CA PRO A 223 -27.06 -1.60 -3.13
C PRO A 223 -25.80 -2.40 -3.45
N ASN A 224 -25.92 -3.41 -4.31
CA ASN A 224 -24.88 -4.37 -4.65
C ASN A 224 -23.92 -3.86 -5.76
N GLU A 225 -23.98 -2.58 -6.11
CA GLU A 225 -23.16 -1.97 -7.15
C GLU A 225 -22.32 -0.85 -6.55
N MET A 226 -21.01 -1.06 -6.47
CA MET A 226 -20.08 0.06 -6.34
C MET A 226 -20.21 0.92 -7.60
N PRO A 227 -20.35 2.26 -7.50
CA PRO A 227 -20.34 3.12 -8.67
C PRO A 227 -19.01 2.95 -9.42
N ASN A 228 -19.07 2.83 -10.75
CA ASN A 228 -17.88 2.84 -11.60
C ASN A 228 -17.04 4.10 -11.27
N ALA A 229 -15.80 3.91 -10.82
CA ALA A 229 -14.87 5.00 -10.61
C ALA A 229 -14.65 5.73 -11.94
N ASN A 230 -14.91 7.04 -11.97
CA ASN A 230 -14.59 7.87 -13.13
C ASN A 230 -13.10 8.22 -13.06
N LEU A 231 -12.35 7.84 -14.10
CA LEU A 231 -10.97 8.28 -14.27
C LEU A 231 -11.00 9.71 -14.82
N GLU A 232 -10.49 10.68 -14.06
CA GLU A 232 -10.19 12.01 -14.60
C GLU A 232 -8.73 12.05 -15.04
N GLU A 233 -8.50 12.47 -16.28
CA GLU A 233 -7.17 12.71 -16.83
C GLU A 233 -6.84 14.20 -16.70
N VAL A 234 -5.76 14.51 -15.96
CA VAL A 234 -5.25 15.86 -15.80
C VAL A 234 -3.93 15.97 -16.55
N GLU A 235 -3.86 16.88 -17.53
CA GLU A 235 -2.61 17.18 -18.23
C GLU A 235 -1.79 18.22 -17.44
N VAL A 236 -0.58 17.82 -17.02
CA VAL A 236 0.41 18.71 -16.40
C VAL A 236 1.68 18.67 -17.25
N GLY A 237 1.87 19.68 -18.10
CA GLY A 237 2.99 19.74 -19.05
C GLY A 237 2.88 18.67 -20.16
N HIS A 238 3.84 17.75 -20.22
CA HIS A 238 3.85 16.61 -21.17
C HIS A 238 3.34 15.29 -20.57
N SER A 239 2.90 15.31 -19.31
CA SER A 239 2.47 14.12 -18.58
C SER A 239 0.95 14.12 -18.42
N VAL A 240 0.34 12.96 -18.64
CA VAL A 240 -1.07 12.70 -18.35
C VAL A 240 -1.14 12.02 -17.00
N ILE A 241 -1.65 12.73 -15.99
CA ILE A 241 -1.86 12.18 -14.65
C ILE A 241 -3.28 11.63 -14.60
N LYS A 242 -3.40 10.31 -14.42
CA LYS A 242 -4.70 9.68 -14.14
C LYS A 242 -4.98 9.80 -12.66
N VAL A 243 -5.96 10.60 -12.30
CA VAL A 243 -6.42 10.67 -10.91
C VAL A 243 -7.66 9.79 -10.80
N VAL A 244 -7.55 8.75 -9.97
CA VAL A 244 -8.69 7.90 -9.62
C VAL A 244 -9.43 8.61 -8.49
N ASP A 245 -10.39 9.47 -8.86
CA ASP A 245 -11.21 10.15 -7.85
C ASP A 245 -12.28 9.19 -7.32
N CYS A 246 -12.31 9.01 -6.00
CA CYS A 246 -13.36 8.27 -5.32
C CYS A 246 -14.37 9.18 -4.60
N THR A 247 -14.24 10.51 -4.62
CA THR A 247 -15.33 11.51 -4.47
C THR A 247 -14.78 12.94 -4.28
N TYR A 248 -14.96 13.80 -5.31
CA TYR A 248 -15.07 15.27 -5.37
C TYR A 248 -14.02 15.98 -6.25
N ASP A 249 -14.51 16.50 -7.39
CA ASP A 249 -14.12 17.66 -8.20
C ASP A 249 -12.69 18.25 -8.00
N LEU A 250 -11.67 17.44 -8.27
CA LEU A 250 -10.27 17.87 -8.41
C LEU A 250 -10.06 18.85 -9.57
N ALA A 251 -11.00 18.94 -10.51
CA ALA A 251 -10.99 19.90 -11.62
C ALA A 251 -10.95 21.38 -11.16
N LEU A 252 -11.25 21.67 -9.89
CA LEU A 252 -11.13 23.02 -9.32
C LEU A 252 -9.73 23.37 -8.81
N LEU A 253 -8.89 22.39 -8.47
CA LEU A 253 -7.56 22.60 -7.89
C LEU A 253 -6.45 22.70 -8.94
N LEU A 254 -6.68 22.16 -10.14
CA LEU A 254 -5.67 22.03 -11.20
C LEU A 254 -5.86 23.01 -12.37
N LYS A 255 -6.58 24.11 -12.16
CA LYS A 255 -6.60 25.19 -13.16
C LYS A 255 -5.18 25.71 -13.38
N PRO A 256 -4.66 25.73 -14.62
CA PRO A 256 -3.33 26.24 -14.88
C PRO A 256 -3.24 27.70 -14.44
N PRO A 257 -2.08 28.16 -13.92
CA PRO A 257 -1.90 29.57 -13.65
C PRO A 257 -2.03 30.34 -14.97
N LEU A 258 -3.09 31.16 -15.06
CA LEU A 258 -3.15 32.27 -16.00
C LEU A 258 -2.01 33.21 -15.66
N SER A 259 -0.84 33.03 -16.29
CA SER A 259 0.16 34.05 -16.68
C SER A 259 1.53 33.39 -16.86
N ILE A 260 1.99 33.25 -18.09
CA ILE A 260 3.28 33.77 -18.62
C ILE A 260 3.12 33.71 -20.15
N LEU A 261 2.70 34.85 -20.71
CA LEU A 261 2.82 35.17 -22.12
C LEU A 261 3.53 36.52 -22.15
N MET A 262 4.86 36.48 -22.06
CA MET A 262 5.81 37.48 -22.56
C MET A 262 7.25 36.99 -22.34
#